data_AF-A0A357B0C2-F1
#
_entry.id   AF-A0A357B0C2-F1
#
_cell.length_a   1.000
_cell.length_b   1.000
_cell.length_c   1.000
_cell.angle_alpha   90.00
_cell.angle_beta   90.00
_cell.angle_gamma   90.00
#
_symmetry.space_group_name_H-M   'P 1'
#
loop_
_entity.id
_entity.type
_entity.pdbx_description
1 polymer ?
#
loop_
_entity_poly.entity_id
_entity_poly.type
_entity_poly.pdbx_seq_one_letter_code
_entity_poly.pdbx_strand_id
1 'polypeptide(L)' 'SRLMKDGTGEGYTRDDHSDLSNQLFASYSEVAGARSLATVIGEDELSATDKLYLKFG' A
#
# COMPACT_ATOMS: atom_id res chain seq x y z
N SER A 1 -2.68 -12.18 -8.14
CA SER A 1 -2.59 -13.41 -8.97
C SER A 1 -3.40 -14.53 -8.30
N ARG A 2 -4.16 -15.33 -9.05
CA ARG A 2 -4.96 -16.44 -8.47
C ARG A 2 -4.11 -17.59 -7.92
N LEU A 3 -2.85 -17.69 -8.36
CA LEU A 3 -1.90 -18.75 -7.98
C LEU A 3 -0.91 -18.31 -6.88
N MET A 4 -0.97 -17.05 -6.43
CA MET A 4 0.01 -16.49 -5.49
C MET A 4 0.08 -17.28 -4.19
N LYS A 5 -1.08 -17.64 -3.64
CA LYS A 5 -1.22 -18.39 -2.39
C LYS A 5 -0.50 -19.76 -2.41
N ASP A 6 -0.30 -20.34 -3.59
CA ASP A 6 0.29 -21.67 -3.74
C ASP A 6 1.81 -21.60 -4.04
N GLY A 7 2.38 -20.40 -4.16
CA GLY A 7 3.79 -20.17 -4.48
C GLY A 7 4.53 -19.24 -3.54
N THR A 8 3.92 -18.84 -2.42
CA THR A 8 4.49 -17.92 -1.43
C THR A 8 4.33 -18.47 -0.02
N GLY A 9 5.29 -18.21 0.86
CA GLY A 9 5.30 -18.75 2.23
C GLY A 9 6.56 -19.56 2.52
N GLU A 10 6.59 -20.20 3.69
CA GLU A 10 7.70 -21.06 4.10
C GLU A 10 7.93 -22.19 3.06
N GLY A 11 9.21 -22.46 2.75
CA GLY A 11 9.59 -23.45 1.73
C GLY A 11 9.54 -22.97 0.28
N TYR A 12 8.98 -21.78 0.01
CA TYR A 12 9.01 -21.15 -1.33
C TYR A 12 9.74 -19.80 -1.30
N THR A 13 9.30 -18.91 -0.42
CA THR A 13 9.86 -17.55 -0.28
C THR A 13 10.18 -17.28 1.19
N ARG A 14 9.27 -16.62 1.90
CA ARG A 14 9.33 -16.29 3.32
C ARG A 14 7.91 -16.36 3.89
N ASP A 15 7.78 -16.66 5.16
CA ASP A 15 6.51 -16.83 5.89
C ASP A 15 5.58 -15.62 5.79
N ASP A 16 6.12 -14.40 5.86
CA ASP A 16 5.37 -13.14 5.83
C ASP A 16 5.01 -12.62 4.42
N HIS A 17 5.37 -13.34 3.35
CA HIS A 17 5.31 -12.82 1.98
C HIS A 17 3.91 -12.33 1.59
N SER A 18 2.89 -13.15 1.87
CA SER A 18 1.50 -12.83 1.51
C SER A 18 1.02 -11.57 2.23
N ASP A 19 1.32 -11.47 3.52
CA ASP A 19 0.88 -10.35 4.36
C ASP A 19 1.57 -9.06 3.92
N LEU A 20 2.88 -9.12 3.69
CA LEU A 20 3.64 -7.98 3.18
C LEU A 20 3.12 -7.54 1.80
N SER A 21 2.90 -8.49 0.88
CA SER A 21 2.35 -8.17 -0.44
C SER A 21 0.98 -7.51 -0.35
N ASN A 22 0.12 -7.99 0.54
CA ASN A 22 -1.21 -7.42 0.75
C ASN A 22 -1.13 -6.01 1.36
N GLN A 23 -0.25 -5.80 2.33
CA GLN A 23 -0.05 -4.49 2.97
C GLN A 23 0.51 -3.46 1.99
N LEU A 24 1.50 -3.83 1.15
CA LEU A 24 2.04 -2.95 0.12
C LEU A 24 0.97 -2.59 -0.92
N PHE A 25 0.16 -3.55 -1.34
CA PHE A 25 -0.93 -3.32 -2.28
C PHE A 25 -1.99 -2.37 -1.72
N ALA A 26 -2.41 -2.60 -0.46
CA ALA A 26 -3.35 -1.72 0.23
C ALA A 26 -2.79 -0.31 0.35
N SER A 27 -1.54 -0.16 0.81
CA SER A 27 -0.88 1.14 0.99
C SER A 27 -0.77 1.91 -0.33
N TYR A 28 -0.43 1.24 -1.43
CA TYR A 28 -0.36 1.88 -2.75
C TYR A 28 -1.75 2.26 -3.28
N SER A 29 -2.78 1.47 -2.98
CA SER A 29 -4.16 1.76 -3.43
C SER A 29 -4.70 3.05 -2.82
N GLU A 30 -4.31 3.37 -1.58
CA GLU A 30 -4.71 4.62 -0.90
C GLU A 30 -4.05 5.88 -1.47
N VAL A 31 -2.92 5.75 -2.19
CA VAL A 31 -2.18 6.88 -2.77
C VAL A 31 -3.05 7.70 -3.71
N ALA A 32 -3.87 7.06 -4.54
CA ALA A 32 -4.76 7.77 -5.47
C ALA A 32 -5.79 8.64 -4.73
N GLY A 33 -6.32 8.14 -3.62
CA GLY A 33 -7.22 8.87 -2.73
C GLY A 33 -6.53 10.07 -2.07
N ALA A 34 -5.35 9.84 -1.49
CA ALA A 34 -4.54 10.88 -0.88
C ALA A 34 -4.16 11.99 -1.88
N ARG A 35 -3.79 11.62 -3.12
CA ARG A 35 -3.49 12.59 -4.20
C ARG A 35 -4.72 13.41 -4.55
N SER A 36 -5.88 12.76 -4.71
CA SER A 36 -7.14 13.46 -5.00
C SER A 36 -7.48 14.45 -3.88
N LEU A 37 -7.40 14.02 -2.62
CA LEU A 37 -7.69 14.87 -1.47
C LEU A 37 -6.73 16.07 -1.40
N ALA A 38 -5.43 15.87 -1.64
CA ALA A 38 -4.44 16.94 -1.70
C ALA A 38 -4.78 18.01 -2.73
N THR A 39 -5.34 17.63 -3.90
CA THR A 39 -5.74 18.61 -4.92
C THR A 39 -6.91 19.51 -4.49
N VAL A 40 -7.70 19.07 -3.52
CA VAL A 40 -8.88 19.80 -3.03
C VAL A 40 -8.54 20.70 -1.84
N ILE A 41 -7.79 20.17 -0.85
CA ILE A 41 -7.54 20.88 0.42
C ILE A 41 -6.10 21.36 0.59
N GLY A 42 -5.18 20.99 -0.31
CA GLY A 42 -3.75 21.23 -0.18
C GLY A 42 -3.02 20.12 0.58
N GLU A 43 -1.75 19.89 0.25
CA GLU A 43 -0.95 18.82 0.86
C GLU A 43 -0.66 19.07 2.35
N ASP A 44 -0.47 20.32 2.77
CA ASP A 44 -0.20 20.68 4.16
C ASP A 44 -1.35 20.33 5.12
N GLU A 45 -2.59 20.31 4.60
CA GLU A 45 -3.80 20.00 5.35
C GLU A 45 -4.11 18.50 5.42
N LEU A 46 -3.35 17.65 4.71
CA LEU A 46 -3.52 16.21 4.78
C LEU A 46 -3.18 15.65 6.16
N SER A 47 -3.83 14.53 6.48
CA SER A 47 -3.48 13.74 7.66
C SER A 47 -2.03 13.23 7.57
N ALA A 48 -1.42 12.95 8.72
CA ALA A 48 -0.07 12.39 8.76
C ALA A 48 0.03 11.08 7.96
N THR A 49 -1.01 10.25 7.99
CA THR A 49 -1.06 8.97 7.26
C THR A 49 -1.15 9.20 5.75
N ASP A 50 -1.98 10.13 5.28
CA ASP A 50 -2.10 10.42 3.85
C ASP A 50 -0.79 10.97 3.27
N LYS A 51 -0.09 11.82 4.04
CA LYS A 51 1.25 12.30 3.69
C LYS A 51 2.24 11.14 3.57
N LEU A 52 2.13 10.13 4.43
CA LEU A 52 2.96 8.91 4.33
C LEU A 52 2.61 8.08 3.09
N TYR A 53 1.34 7.96 2.73
CA TYR A 53 0.94 7.30 1.48
C TYR A 53 1.50 8.04 0.26
N LEU A 54 1.39 9.38 0.20
CA LEU A 54 1.98 10.19 -0.87
C LEU A 54 3.50 10.05 -0.97
N LYS A 55 4.19 9.89 0.16
CA LYS A 55 5.64 9.64 0.18
C LYS A 55 5.98 8.22 -0.29
N PHE A 56 5.09 7.26 -0.04
CA PHE A 56 5.30 5.86 -0.39
C PHE A 56 5.14 5.59 -1.89
N GLY A 57 4.12 6.15 -2.54
CA GLY A 57 3.81 5.92 -3.97
C GLY A 57 3.68 7.19 -4.78
#